data_AF-A0A117M0Z8-F1
#
_entry.id   AF-A0A117M0Z8-F1
#
_cell.length_a   1.000
_cell.length_b   1.000
_cell.length_c   1.000
_cell.angle_alpha   90.00
_cell.angle_beta   90.00
_cell.angle_gamma   90.00
#
_symmetry.space_group_name_H-M   'P 1'
#
loop_
_entity.id
_entity.type
_entity.pdbx_description
1 polymer ?
#
loop_
_entity_poly.entity_id
_entity_poly.type
_entity_poly.pdbx_seq_one_letter_code
_entity_poly.pdbx_strand_id
1 'polypeptide(L)'
;MRKNKVRTILLLSIAAVIFGSPFFWMAISSLKPNAELFTWPPTFLPKTITLEHYQSALTTRGFSNYFMNSVIVSLVSMAFNLVFCSLAGYAFARLDFPMKNVLFILLLSTMMIPVQVTLVPTFLMVKSFPLVGGNDILGRGGTGLLNTYAGLVIPHIMTV
;
A
#
# COMPACT_ATOMS: atom_id res chain seq x y z
N MET A 1 29.01 13.08 -29.36
CA MET A 1 27.66 13.17 -28.75
C MET A 1 26.74 11.96 -29.01
N ARG A 2 26.71 11.34 -30.21
CA ARG A 2 25.81 10.21 -30.53
C ARG A 2 26.15 8.87 -29.84
N LYS A 3 27.43 8.54 -29.64
CA LYS A 3 27.88 7.32 -28.93
C LYS A 3 27.43 7.25 -27.46
N ASN A 4 27.39 8.39 -26.77
CA ASN A 4 26.94 8.45 -25.38
C ASN A 4 25.43 8.18 -25.26
N LYS A 5 24.62 8.65 -26.22
CA LYS A 5 23.18 8.36 -26.26
C LYS A 5 22.91 6.87 -26.49
N VAL A 6 23.64 6.23 -27.40
CA VAL A 6 23.52 4.77 -27.65
C VAL A 6 23.89 3.98 -26.40
N ARG A 7 24.98 4.34 -25.71
CA ARG A 7 25.38 3.70 -24.45
C ARG A 7 24.31 3.87 -23.37
N THR A 8 23.75 5.08 -23.21
CA THR A 8 22.69 5.33 -22.24
C THR A 8 21.43 4.53 -22.55
N ILE A 9 20.99 4.49 -23.81
CA ILE A 9 19.83 3.68 -24.23
C ILE A 9 20.07 2.21 -23.92
N LEU A 10 21.26 1.69 -24.25
CA LEU A 10 21.58 0.28 -24.04
C LEU A 10 21.61 -0.07 -22.54
N LEU A 11 22.15 0.80 -21.69
CA LEU A 11 22.11 0.65 -20.23
C LEU A 11 20.68 0.70 -19.68
N LEU A 12 19.86 1.65 -20.15
CA LEU A 12 18.47 1.77 -19.72
C LEU A 12 17.64 0.56 -20.16
N SER A 13 17.85 0.04 -21.37
CA SER A 13 17.19 -1.17 -21.86
C SER A 13 17.56 -2.39 -21.02
N ILE A 14 18.83 -2.57 -20.67
CA ILE A 14 19.26 -3.66 -19.78
C ILE A 14 18.61 -3.52 -18.40
N ALA A 15 18.64 -2.32 -17.82
CA ALA A 15 17.98 -2.06 -16.55
C ALA A 15 16.47 -2.36 -16.62
N ALA A 16 15.79 -1.93 -17.68
CA ALA A 16 14.36 -2.20 -17.88
C ALA A 16 14.06 -3.69 -17.96
N VAL A 17 14.88 -4.49 -18.64
CA VAL A 17 14.72 -5.96 -18.69
C VAL A 17 14.93 -6.57 -17.31
N ILE A 18 15.97 -6.16 -16.58
CA ILE A 18 16.27 -6.70 -15.24
C ILE A 18 15.12 -6.39 -14.27
N PHE A 19 14.69 -5.12 -14.18
CA PHE A 19 13.63 -4.72 -13.27
C PHE A 19 12.23 -5.15 -13.74
N GLY A 20 12.02 -5.33 -15.04
CA GLY A 20 10.77 -5.84 -15.62
C GLY A 20 10.62 -7.36 -15.52
N SER A 21 11.72 -8.10 -15.40
CA SER A 21 11.71 -9.57 -15.34
C SER A 21 10.81 -10.17 -14.26
N PRO A 22 10.75 -9.69 -12.99
CA PRO A 22 9.82 -10.25 -12.00
C PRO A 22 8.36 -10.01 -12.36
N PHE A 23 8.01 -8.87 -12.98
CA PHE A 23 6.64 -8.59 -13.42
C PHE A 23 6.23 -9.47 -14.59
N PHE A 24 7.16 -9.67 -15.53
CA PHE A 24 6.96 -10.61 -16.63
C PHE A 24 6.76 -12.04 -16.13
N TRP A 25 7.60 -12.47 -15.17
CA TRP A 25 7.43 -13.77 -14.51
C TRP A 25 6.08 -13.88 -13.81
N MET A 26 5.66 -12.84 -13.07
CA MET A 26 4.38 -12.80 -12.36
C MET A 26 3.21 -12.97 -13.34
N ALA A 27 3.22 -12.26 -14.47
CA ALA A 27 2.17 -12.33 -15.49
C ALA A 27 2.11 -13.69 -16.20
N ILE A 28 3.26 -14.31 -16.45
CA ILE A 28 3.30 -15.66 -17.02
C ILE A 28 2.84 -16.70 -15.99
N SER A 29 3.22 -16.53 -14.73
CA SER A 29 2.91 -17.49 -13.68
C SER A 29 1.44 -17.47 -13.28
N SER A 30 0.74 -16.35 -13.42
CA SER A 30 -0.71 -16.30 -13.24
C SER A 30 -1.49 -17.10 -14.29
N LEU A 31 -0.86 -17.45 -15.41
CA LEU A 31 -1.43 -18.28 -16.48
C LEU A 31 -1.04 -19.77 -16.36
N LYS A 32 -0.20 -20.14 -15.39
CA LYS A 32 0.20 -21.54 -15.16
C LYS A 32 -0.78 -22.22 -14.21
N PRO A 33 -1.14 -23.49 -14.43
CA PRO A 33 -1.90 -24.25 -13.45
C PRO A 33 -1.07 -24.49 -12.18
N ASN A 34 -1.73 -24.62 -11.02
CA ASN A 34 -1.08 -24.88 -9.73
C ASN A 34 -0.07 -26.05 -9.77
N ALA A 35 -0.43 -27.13 -10.48
CA ALA A 35 0.44 -28.29 -10.63
C ALA A 35 1.79 -27.93 -11.29
N GLU A 36 1.81 -26.96 -12.21
CA GLU A 36 3.04 -26.50 -12.87
C GLU A 36 3.82 -25.51 -11.98
N LEU A 37 3.14 -24.66 -11.21
CA LEU A 37 3.78 -23.69 -10.30
C LEU A 37 4.65 -24.33 -9.21
N PHE A 38 4.26 -25.50 -8.71
CA PHE A 38 4.97 -26.22 -7.65
C PHE A 38 5.90 -27.34 -8.17
N THR A 39 6.11 -27.43 -9.49
CA THR A 39 7.05 -28.42 -10.06
C THR A 39 8.51 -28.00 -9.90
N TRP A 40 9.38 -28.98 -9.71
CA TRP A 40 10.83 -28.81 -9.72
C TRP A 40 11.46 -29.56 -10.90
N PRO A 41 12.25 -28.90 -11.77
CA PRO A 41 12.62 -27.49 -11.76
C PRO A 41 11.47 -26.56 -12.20
N PRO A 42 11.39 -25.31 -11.68
CA PRO A 42 10.36 -24.35 -12.09
C PRO A 42 10.42 -24.06 -13.59
N THR A 43 9.29 -24.15 -14.28
CA THR A 43 9.22 -23.77 -15.69
C THR A 43 9.22 -22.25 -15.81
N PHE A 44 10.02 -21.69 -16.72
CA PHE A 44 10.04 -20.24 -16.94
C PHE A 44 8.82 -19.82 -17.77
N LEU A 45 8.59 -20.52 -18.90
CA LEU A 45 7.43 -20.37 -19.77
C LEU A 45 6.35 -21.40 -19.43
N PRO A 46 5.05 -21.06 -19.58
CA PRO A 46 3.96 -21.96 -19.26
C PRO A 46 3.92 -23.08 -20.31
N LYS A 47 3.92 -24.33 -19.88
CA LYS A 47 3.67 -25.48 -20.78
C LYS A 47 2.20 -25.56 -21.16
N THR A 48 1.32 -25.24 -20.21
CA THR A 48 -0.12 -25.16 -20.43
C THR A 48 -0.61 -23.80 -19.95
N ILE A 49 -1.32 -23.08 -20.82
CA ILE A 49 -1.95 -21.80 -20.48
C ILE A 49 -3.35 -22.09 -19.96
N THR A 50 -3.66 -21.60 -18.76
CA THR A 50 -5.00 -21.66 -18.16
C THR A 50 -5.47 -20.27 -17.72
N LEU A 51 -6.78 -20.04 -17.83
CA LEU A 51 -7.46 -18.85 -17.30
C LEU A 51 -8.31 -19.17 -16.07
N GLU A 52 -8.22 -20.40 -15.56
CA GLU A 52 -8.99 -20.88 -14.42
C GLU A 52 -8.78 -20.04 -13.17
N HIS A 53 -7.56 -19.54 -12.93
CA HIS A 53 -7.26 -18.65 -11.80
C HIS A 53 -8.02 -17.32 -11.89
N TYR A 54 -8.15 -16.75 -13.09
CA TYR A 54 -8.92 -15.53 -13.31
C TYR A 54 -10.42 -15.77 -13.17
N GLN A 55 -10.94 -16.86 -13.75
CA GLN A 55 -12.34 -17.24 -13.60
C GLN A 55 -12.69 -17.51 -12.13
N SER A 56 -11.83 -18.25 -11.42
CA SER A 56 -11.98 -18.53 -10.00
C SER A 56 -11.93 -17.24 -9.19
N ALA A 57 -10.99 -16.33 -9.46
CA ALA A 57 -10.91 -15.04 -8.76
C ALA A 57 -12.18 -14.19 -8.97
N LEU A 58 -12.72 -14.15 -10.19
CA LEU A 58 -13.91 -13.38 -10.52
C LEU A 58 -15.21 -14.00 -9.99
N THR A 59 -15.28 -15.33 -9.90
CA THR A 59 -16.45 -16.07 -9.39
C THR A 59 -16.40 -16.33 -7.89
N THR A 60 -15.22 -16.22 -7.27
CA THR A 60 -15.06 -16.29 -5.82
C THR A 60 -15.86 -15.18 -5.16
N ARG A 61 -16.78 -15.57 -4.25
CA ARG A 61 -17.60 -14.62 -3.52
C ARG A 61 -16.71 -13.63 -2.77
N GLY A 62 -16.92 -12.34 -3.03
CA GLY A 62 -16.27 -11.26 -2.30
C GLY A 62 -15.06 -10.62 -2.98
N PHE A 63 -14.56 -11.12 -4.13
CA PHE A 63 -13.44 -10.46 -4.83
C PHE A 63 -13.76 -9.01 -5.20
N SER A 64 -14.95 -8.75 -5.75
CA SER A 64 -15.41 -7.39 -6.06
C SER A 64 -15.47 -6.50 -4.81
N ASN A 65 -15.89 -7.05 -3.67
CA ASN A 65 -15.93 -6.32 -2.41
C ASN A 65 -14.52 -6.00 -1.90
N TYR A 66 -13.57 -6.93 -1.96
CA TYR A 66 -12.18 -6.68 -1.57
C TYR A 66 -11.51 -5.64 -2.46
N PHE A 67 -11.77 -5.71 -3.76
CA PHE A 67 -11.30 -4.72 -4.73
C PHE A 67 -11.88 -3.34 -4.41
N MET A 68 -13.21 -3.25 -4.24
CA MET A 68 -13.87 -1.99 -3.95
C MET A 68 -13.44 -1.41 -2.60
N ASN A 69 -13.26 -2.25 -1.58
CA ASN A 69 -12.74 -1.83 -0.28
C ASN A 69 -11.35 -1.21 -0.42
N SER A 70 -10.45 -1.83 -1.18
CA SER A 70 -9.11 -1.30 -1.44
C SER A 70 -9.16 0.02 -2.19
N VAL A 71 -10.02 0.14 -3.21
CA VAL A 71 -10.20 1.38 -3.99
C VAL A 71 -10.71 2.51 -3.09
N ILE A 72 -11.75 2.26 -2.30
CA ILE A 72 -12.33 3.26 -1.39
C ILE A 72 -11.28 3.70 -0.36
N VAL A 73 -10.65 2.74 0.34
CA VAL A 73 -9.68 3.06 1.40
C VAL A 73 -8.49 3.83 0.84
N SER A 74 -7.94 3.41 -0.31
CA SER A 74 -6.80 4.10 -0.93
C SER A 74 -7.14 5.50 -1.42
N LEU A 75 -8.27 5.69 -2.11
CA LEU A 75 -8.69 7.00 -2.60
C LEU A 75 -8.98 7.98 -1.48
N VAL A 76 -9.71 7.54 -0.45
CA VAL A 76 -10.04 8.40 0.70
C VAL A 76 -8.77 8.79 1.46
N SER A 77 -7.91 7.82 1.76
CA SER A 77 -6.64 8.09 2.46
C SER A 77 -5.73 9.02 1.65
N MET A 78 -5.61 8.77 0.34
CA MET A 78 -4.85 9.62 -0.58
C MET A 78 -5.39 11.05 -0.60
N ALA A 79 -6.72 11.24 -0.67
CA ALA A 79 -7.33 12.57 -0.73
C ALA A 79 -7.03 13.37 0.55
N PHE A 80 -7.18 12.77 1.72
CA PHE A 80 -6.86 13.41 2.99
C PHE A 80 -5.35 13.73 3.09
N ASN A 81 -4.49 12.77 2.77
CA ASN A 81 -3.04 12.99 2.79
C ASN A 81 -2.62 14.09 1.83
N LEU A 82 -3.18 14.13 0.62
CA LEU A 82 -2.86 15.18 -0.34
C LEU A 82 -3.23 16.57 0.21
N VAL A 83 -4.40 16.71 0.82
CA VAL A 83 -4.85 17.98 1.42
C VAL A 83 -3.92 18.38 2.58
N PHE A 84 -3.73 17.51 3.57
CA PHE A 84 -2.97 17.88 4.77
C PHE A 84 -1.46 18.01 4.50
N CYS A 85 -0.87 17.10 3.74
CA CYS A 85 0.56 17.16 3.42
C CYS A 85 0.89 18.34 2.50
N SER A 86 0.01 18.71 1.56
CA SER A 86 0.25 19.90 0.72
C SER A 86 0.17 21.20 1.53
N LEU A 87 -0.79 21.31 2.46
CA LEU A 87 -0.90 22.45 3.38
C LEU A 87 0.32 22.55 4.31
N ALA A 88 0.72 21.43 4.92
CA ALA A 88 1.90 21.38 5.77
C ALA A 88 3.18 21.70 4.99
N GLY A 89 3.35 21.10 3.81
CA GLY A 89 4.48 21.36 2.92
C GLY A 89 4.54 22.82 2.48
N TYR A 90 3.39 23.43 2.17
CA TYR A 90 3.32 24.86 1.86
C TYR A 90 3.75 25.72 3.05
N ALA A 91 3.27 25.42 4.26
CA ALA A 91 3.65 26.14 5.46
C ALA A 91 5.18 26.08 5.70
N PHE A 92 5.79 24.90 5.64
CA PHE A 92 7.24 24.75 5.80
C PHE A 92 8.06 25.42 4.67
N ALA A 93 7.55 25.43 3.43
CA ALA A 93 8.27 25.95 2.28
C ALA A 93 8.13 27.48 2.08
N ARG A 94 6.99 28.07 2.46
CA ARG A 94 6.66 29.47 2.14
C ARG A 94 6.46 30.37 3.34
N LEU A 95 6.13 29.83 4.52
CA LEU A 95 5.94 30.64 5.72
C LEU A 95 7.20 30.62 6.59
N ASP A 96 7.52 31.77 7.16
CA ASP A 96 8.55 31.89 8.19
C ASP A 96 7.87 32.02 9.56
N PHE A 97 8.02 30.97 10.36
CA PHE A 97 7.46 30.87 11.70
C PHE A 97 8.53 30.40 12.70
N PRO A 98 8.41 30.77 13.98
CA PRO A 98 9.38 30.38 14.98
C PRO A 98 9.47 28.85 15.10
N MET A 99 10.67 28.32 15.35
CA MET A 99 10.96 26.89 15.50
C MET A 99 10.70 26.00 14.26
N LYS A 100 10.58 26.59 13.05
CA LYS A 100 10.40 25.85 11.78
C LYS A 100 11.36 24.67 11.61
N ASN A 101 12.66 24.87 11.88
CA ASN A 101 13.67 23.82 11.73
C ASN A 101 13.52 22.70 12.78
N VAL A 102 13.13 23.03 14.01
CA VAL A 102 12.92 22.05 15.08
C VAL A 102 11.71 21.17 14.75
N LEU A 103 10.60 21.79 14.33
CA LEU A 103 9.39 21.07 13.93
C LEU A 103 9.64 20.19 12.70
N PHE A 104 10.45 20.66 11.75
CA PHE A 104 10.84 19.87 10.59
C PHE A 104 11.68 18.64 10.97
N ILE A 105 12.65 18.78 11.87
CA ILE A 105 13.45 17.66 12.37
C ILE A 105 12.57 16.66 13.15
N LEU A 106 11.62 17.15 13.95
CA LEU A 106 10.69 16.30 14.70
C LEU A 106 9.81 15.49 13.75
N LEU A 107 9.26 16.11 12.71
CA LEU A 107 8.51 15.43 11.65
C LEU A 107 9.34 14.33 10.98
N LEU A 108 10.59 14.62 10.59
CA LEU A 108 11.47 13.60 10.02
C LEU A 108 11.75 12.46 11.02
N SER A 109 11.92 12.79 12.30
CA SER A 109 12.16 11.81 13.36
C SER A 109 10.97 10.86 13.53
N THR A 110 9.73 11.34 13.40
CA THR A 110 8.54 10.48 13.44
C THR A 110 8.44 9.55 12.24
N MET A 111 8.91 9.97 11.05
CA MET A 111 8.93 9.11 9.85
C MET A 111 9.98 7.99 9.94
N MET A 112 10.96 8.10 10.83
CA MET A 112 11.95 7.04 11.08
C MET A 112 11.41 5.91 11.97
N ILE A 113 10.24 6.10 12.60
CA ILE A 113 9.63 5.07 13.44
C ILE A 113 9.15 3.92 12.54
N PRO A 114 9.61 2.68 12.78
CA PRO A 114 9.21 1.54 11.97
C PRO A 114 7.72 1.23 12.17
N VAL A 115 7.02 1.00 11.06
CA VAL A 115 5.58 0.71 11.02
C VAL A 115 5.20 -0.50 11.89
N GLN A 116 6.11 -1.45 12.05
CA GLN A 116 5.90 -2.64 12.87
C GLN A 116 5.67 -2.31 14.35
N VAL A 117 6.29 -1.24 14.88
CA VAL A 117 6.16 -0.84 16.28
C VAL A 117 4.84 -0.08 16.52
N THR A 118 4.33 0.61 15.51
CA THR A 118 3.08 1.39 15.60
C THR A 118 1.84 0.55 15.31
N LEU A 119 1.98 -0.65 14.74
CA LEU A 119 0.85 -1.51 14.37
C LEU A 119 -0.02 -1.91 15.57
N VAL A 120 0.59 -2.42 16.64
CA VAL A 120 -0.17 -2.87 17.84
C VAL A 120 -0.88 -1.69 18.52
N PRO A 121 -0.21 -0.56 18.82
CA PRO A 121 -0.89 0.61 19.36
C PRO A 121 -2.04 1.11 18.48
N THR A 122 -1.83 1.17 17.18
CA THR A 122 -2.86 1.63 16.23
C THR A 122 -4.07 0.70 16.22
N PHE A 123 -3.85 -0.61 16.24
CA PHE A 123 -4.93 -1.59 16.37
C PHE A 123 -5.73 -1.39 17.66
N LEU A 124 -5.03 -1.19 18.80
CA LEU A 124 -5.70 -0.95 20.09
C LEU A 124 -6.50 0.35 20.10
N MET A 125 -6.00 1.40 19.45
CA MET A 125 -6.74 2.67 19.29
C MET A 125 -8.00 2.49 18.47
N VAL A 126 -7.93 1.80 17.32
CA VAL A 126 -9.09 1.52 16.46
C VAL A 126 -10.11 0.62 17.16
N LYS A 127 -9.63 -0.39 17.90
CA LYS A 127 -10.48 -1.32 18.66
C LYS A 127 -11.20 -0.66 19.84
N SER A 128 -10.51 0.22 20.56
CA SER A 128 -11.01 0.80 21.82
C SER A 128 -11.67 2.16 21.63
N PHE A 129 -11.87 2.60 20.39
CA PHE A 129 -12.40 3.92 20.06
C PHE A 129 -13.86 4.06 20.54
N PRO A 130 -14.17 4.91 21.54
CA PRO A 130 -15.47 4.89 22.22
C PRO A 130 -16.68 5.13 21.30
N LEU A 131 -17.81 4.48 21.61
CA LEU A 131 -19.11 4.68 20.96
C LEU A 131 -19.15 4.32 19.46
N VAL A 132 -18.18 3.56 18.96
CA VAL A 132 -18.11 3.15 17.56
C VAL A 132 -18.07 1.63 17.49
N GLY A 133 -19.01 1.00 16.77
CA GLY A 133 -19.05 -0.46 16.67
C GLY A 133 -19.41 -1.18 17.98
N GLY A 134 -20.26 -0.56 18.80
CA GLY A 134 -20.92 -1.21 19.94
C GLY A 134 -20.11 -1.24 21.24
N ASN A 135 -19.10 -0.39 21.37
CA ASN A 135 -18.33 -0.23 22.61
C ASN A 135 -18.80 0.99 23.41
N ASP A 136 -18.68 0.90 24.73
CA ASP A 136 -19.10 1.96 25.66
C ASP A 136 -18.16 3.18 25.59
N ILE A 137 -18.50 4.24 26.33
CA ILE A 137 -17.67 5.46 26.47
C ILE A 137 -16.26 5.12 26.99
N LEU A 138 -16.12 4.05 27.76
CA LEU A 138 -14.83 3.57 28.27
C LEU A 138 -14.08 2.64 27.29
N GLY A 139 -14.59 2.49 26.06
CA GLY A 139 -14.02 1.60 25.03
C GLY A 139 -14.18 0.11 25.35
N ARG A 140 -15.08 -0.24 26.27
CA ARG A 140 -15.36 -1.62 26.70
C ARG A 140 -16.53 -2.21 25.91
N GLY A 141 -16.47 -3.51 25.60
CA GLY A 141 -17.47 -4.15 24.71
C GLY A 141 -17.25 -3.79 23.24
N GLY A 142 -18.02 -4.39 22.32
CA GLY A 142 -18.00 -4.06 20.88
C GLY A 142 -16.70 -4.38 20.12
N THR A 143 -16.64 -3.93 18.87
CA THR A 143 -15.46 -4.07 18.00
C THR A 143 -14.78 -2.74 17.67
N GLY A 144 -15.25 -1.61 18.23
CA GLY A 144 -14.68 -0.32 17.86
C GLY A 144 -14.91 -0.04 16.37
N LEU A 145 -13.89 0.54 15.76
CA LEU A 145 -13.81 0.81 14.33
C LEU A 145 -13.38 -0.42 13.48
N LEU A 146 -13.06 -1.57 14.06
CA LEU A 146 -12.34 -2.68 13.39
C LEU A 146 -13.01 -3.21 12.11
N ASN A 147 -14.33 -3.13 12.00
CA ASN A 147 -15.09 -3.63 10.84
C ASN A 147 -15.65 -2.49 9.96
N THR A 148 -15.05 -1.31 10.01
CA THR A 148 -15.53 -0.12 9.30
C THR A 148 -14.47 0.45 8.36
N TYR A 149 -14.90 1.14 7.30
CA TYR A 149 -13.98 1.87 6.44
C TYR A 149 -13.16 2.91 7.21
N ALA A 150 -13.77 3.57 8.20
CA ALA A 150 -13.08 4.53 9.05
C ALA A 150 -11.93 3.88 9.83
N GLY A 151 -12.12 2.66 10.36
CA GLY A 151 -11.05 1.91 11.04
C GLY A 151 -9.89 1.50 10.13
N LEU A 152 -10.15 1.31 8.83
CA LEU A 152 -9.12 1.03 7.84
C LEU A 152 -8.40 2.31 7.38
N VAL A 153 -9.13 3.41 7.22
CA VAL A 153 -8.62 4.68 6.68
C VAL A 153 -7.84 5.49 7.72
N ILE A 154 -8.35 5.62 8.95
CA ILE A 154 -7.79 6.50 9.99
C ILE A 154 -6.29 6.23 10.24
N PRO A 155 -5.83 4.98 10.38
CA PRO A 155 -4.40 4.68 10.49
C PRO A 155 -3.56 5.29 9.37
N HIS A 156 -4.01 5.17 8.12
CA HIS A 156 -3.28 5.61 6.93
C HIS A 156 -3.19 7.14 6.81
N ILE A 157 -4.10 7.88 7.46
CA ILE A 157 -4.05 9.34 7.54
C ILE A 157 -3.08 9.79 8.64
N MET A 158 -2.96 9.02 9.73
CA MET A 158 -2.13 9.37 10.90
C MET A 158 -0.65 8.99 10.74
N THR A 159 -0.32 8.07 9.84
CA THR A 159 1.05 7.52 9.68
C THR A 159 1.94 8.30 8.70
N VAL A 160 1.54 9.49 8.27
CA VAL A 160 2.26 10.31 7.27
C VAL A 160 2.94 11.51 7.89
#